data_AF-A0A0F9STY5-F1
#
_entry.id   AF-A0A0F9STY5-F1
#
_cell.length_a   1.000
_cell.length_b   1.000
_cell.length_c   1.000
_cell.angle_alpha   90.00
_cell.angle_beta   90.00
_cell.angle_gamma   90.00
#
_symmetry.space_group_name_H-M   'P 1'
#
loop_
_entity.id
_entity.type
_entity.pdbx_description
1 polymer ?
#
loop_
_entity_poly.entity_id
_entity_poly.type
_entity_poly.pdbx_seq_one_letter_code
_entity_poly.pdbx_strand_id
1 'polypeptide(L)'
;MSENRLDTRIRLERYSRRTGEDVWGSFVELRERHKAAGRSVSEAWSEALAAYPADKYPAEVPSEVSLEAGPREERSTVSLRHGSADSHRMPGPASSNSSELVEIDWDALLGQMDSESTLGSVFDGEGRVDFRAQLEWVIEKMTCSGVKSDDAPCAGAWGMLRQCRDDSAFRKTIYTTALSKLMPDKKSFESERRFYDDGRVMLDFIERIRQESVDAKYECAGV
;
A
#
# COMPACT_ATOMS: atom_id res chain seq x y z
N MET A 1 27.82 -19.08 3.21
CA MET A 1 26.97 -17.88 3.12
C MET A 1 25.52 -18.32 3.27
N SER A 2 24.81 -17.89 4.30
CA SER A 2 23.38 -18.20 4.45
C SER A 2 22.58 -17.24 3.58
N GLU A 3 22.03 -17.71 2.47
CA GLU A 3 21.13 -16.91 1.62
C GLU A 3 19.90 -16.50 2.45
N ASN A 4 19.52 -15.21 2.39
CA ASN A 4 18.39 -14.70 3.14
C ASN A 4 17.09 -15.31 2.58
N ARG A 5 16.18 -15.76 3.48
CA ARG A 5 14.90 -16.37 3.09
C ARG A 5 14.07 -15.46 2.20
N LEU A 6 14.15 -14.14 2.42
CA LEU A 6 13.43 -13.16 1.61
C LEU A 6 14.00 -13.10 0.18
N ASP A 7 15.32 -13.17 0.04
CA ASP A 7 16.00 -13.12 -1.26
C ASP A 7 15.66 -14.35 -2.10
N THR A 8 15.67 -15.55 -1.49
CA THR A 8 15.25 -16.78 -2.17
C THR A 8 13.80 -16.70 -2.67
N ARG A 9 12.89 -16.17 -1.84
CA ARG A 9 11.48 -16.01 -2.25
C ARG A 9 11.34 -15.07 -3.44
N ILE A 10 11.94 -13.88 -3.36
CA ILE A 10 11.88 -12.89 -4.44
C ILE A 10 12.48 -13.47 -5.73
N ARG A 11 13.61 -14.18 -5.63
CA ARG A 11 14.29 -14.83 -6.75
C ARG A 11 13.39 -15.85 -7.45
N LEU A 12 12.79 -16.77 -6.70
CA LEU A 12 11.93 -17.82 -7.25
C LEU A 12 10.61 -17.27 -7.79
N GLU A 13 9.97 -16.30 -7.11
CA GLU A 13 8.74 -15.66 -7.61
C GLU A 13 8.97 -14.92 -8.95
N ARG A 14 10.11 -14.22 -9.09
CA ARG A 14 10.48 -13.57 -10.35
C ARG A 14 10.73 -14.58 -11.47
N TYR A 15 11.34 -15.72 -11.14
CA TYR A 15 11.53 -16.80 -12.11
C TYR A 15 10.17 -17.36 -12.56
N SER A 16 9.26 -17.63 -11.62
CA SER A 16 7.92 -18.14 -11.93
C SER A 16 7.13 -17.24 -12.87
N ARG A 17 7.15 -15.93 -12.65
CA ARG A 17 6.47 -14.97 -13.54
C ARG A 17 7.02 -14.96 -14.96
N ARG A 18 8.30 -15.30 -15.13
CA ARG A 18 9.01 -15.25 -16.41
C ARG A 18 8.80 -16.52 -17.23
N THR A 19 8.88 -17.69 -16.61
CA THR A 19 8.71 -18.97 -17.31
C THR A 19 7.25 -19.43 -17.37
N GLY A 20 6.39 -18.88 -16.51
CA GLY A 20 5.02 -19.36 -16.31
C GLY A 20 4.94 -20.63 -15.46
N GLU A 21 6.06 -21.11 -14.92
CA GLU A 21 6.13 -22.30 -14.07
C GLU A 21 6.02 -21.90 -12.59
N ASP A 22 5.22 -22.63 -11.81
CA ASP A 22 5.09 -22.39 -10.36
C ASP A 22 6.24 -23.00 -9.54
N VAL A 23 7.44 -22.49 -9.80
CA VAL A 23 8.69 -22.84 -9.11
C VAL A 23 8.62 -22.53 -7.61
N TRP A 24 8.00 -21.42 -7.20
CA TRP A 24 7.83 -21.12 -5.78
C TRP A 24 6.90 -22.13 -5.09
N GLY A 25 5.76 -22.46 -5.71
CA GLY A 25 4.87 -23.51 -5.20
C GLY A 25 5.60 -24.85 -5.04
N SER A 26 6.35 -25.26 -6.07
CA SER A 26 7.15 -26.49 -6.06
C SER A 26 8.23 -26.51 -4.96
N PHE A 27 8.84 -25.36 -4.68
CA PHE A 27 9.79 -25.21 -3.57
C PHE A 27 9.10 -25.36 -2.20
N VAL A 28 7.94 -24.74 -2.01
CA VAL A 28 7.18 -24.82 -0.76
C VAL A 28 6.71 -26.25 -0.49
N GLU A 29 6.22 -26.96 -1.52
CA GLU A 29 5.82 -28.37 -1.40
C GLU A 29 6.99 -29.26 -0.98
N LEU A 30 8.17 -29.08 -1.58
CA LEU A 30 9.37 -29.85 -1.23
C LEU A 30 9.80 -29.61 0.23
N ARG A 31 9.77 -28.34 0.67
CA ARG A 31 10.05 -27.99 2.06
C ARG A 31 9.05 -28.61 3.04
N GLU A 32 7.76 -28.56 2.74
CA GLU A 32 6.73 -29.16 3.58
C GLU A 32 6.85 -30.69 3.64
N ARG A 33 7.25 -31.34 2.53
CA ARG A 33 7.60 -32.76 2.52
C ARG A 33 8.77 -33.08 3.46
N HIS A 34 9.82 -32.25 3.48
CA HIS A 34 10.94 -32.43 4.40
C HIS A 34 10.55 -32.23 5.87
N LYS A 35 9.64 -31.28 6.17
CA LYS A 35 9.07 -31.12 7.52
C LYS A 35 8.24 -32.33 7.93
N ALA A 36 7.42 -32.87 7.03
CA ALA A 36 6.64 -34.08 7.28
C ALA A 36 7.52 -35.31 7.56
N ALA A 37 8.74 -35.35 7.01
CA ALA A 37 9.75 -36.36 7.30
C ALA A 37 10.46 -36.16 8.66
N GLY A 38 10.03 -35.19 9.48
CA GLY A 38 10.57 -34.95 10.82
C GLY A 38 11.80 -34.03 10.87
N ARG A 39 12.18 -33.40 9.75
CA ARG A 39 13.31 -32.45 9.75
C ARG A 39 12.92 -31.12 10.38
N SER A 40 13.91 -30.46 10.97
CA SER A 40 13.72 -29.10 11.49
C SER A 40 13.37 -28.13 10.36
N VAL A 41 12.72 -27.01 10.70
CA VAL A 41 12.37 -25.98 9.71
C VAL A 41 13.60 -25.44 8.98
N SER A 42 14.74 -25.36 9.68
CA SER A 42 16.00 -24.89 9.10
C SER A 42 16.59 -25.90 8.12
N GLU A 43 16.63 -27.19 8.50
CA GLU A 43 17.13 -28.26 7.62
C GLU A 43 16.23 -28.46 6.40
N ALA A 44 14.91 -28.46 6.61
CA ALA A 44 13.94 -28.56 5.53
C ALA A 44 14.08 -27.40 4.52
N TRP A 45 14.40 -26.20 5.01
CA TRP A 45 14.69 -25.06 4.15
C TRP A 45 16.00 -25.25 3.38
N SER A 46 17.09 -25.65 4.05
CA SER A 46 18.38 -25.86 3.38
C SER A 46 18.36 -26.98 2.35
N GLU A 47 17.65 -28.07 2.64
CA GLU A 47 17.51 -29.19 1.69
C GLU A 47 16.65 -28.82 0.49
N ALA A 48 15.54 -28.09 0.73
CA ALA A 48 14.75 -27.57 -0.38
C ALA A 48 15.58 -26.59 -1.23
N LEU A 49 16.39 -25.73 -0.61
CA LEU A 49 17.24 -24.77 -1.32
C LEU A 49 18.30 -25.47 -2.19
N ALA A 50 18.84 -26.61 -1.73
CA ALA A 50 19.80 -27.39 -2.50
C ALA A 50 19.23 -27.92 -3.84
N ALA A 51 17.90 -28.11 -3.93
CA ALA A 51 17.23 -28.48 -5.17
C ALA A 51 17.01 -27.29 -6.14
N TYR A 52 17.15 -26.05 -5.66
CA TYR A 52 16.92 -24.82 -6.43
C TYR A 52 18.14 -23.86 -6.40
N PRO A 53 19.29 -24.30 -6.94
CA PRO A 53 20.53 -23.52 -6.93
C PRO A 53 20.38 -22.20 -7.68
N ALA A 54 21.07 -21.16 -7.21
CA ALA A 54 21.01 -19.81 -7.76
C ALA A 54 21.38 -19.75 -9.26
N ASP A 55 22.34 -20.58 -9.69
CA ASP A 55 22.81 -20.61 -11.08
C ASP A 55 21.71 -21.00 -12.07
N LYS A 56 20.81 -21.91 -11.67
CA LYS A 56 19.69 -22.36 -12.50
C LYS A 56 18.49 -21.42 -12.43
N TYR A 57 18.34 -20.71 -11.32
CA TYR A 57 17.21 -19.81 -11.06
C TYR A 57 17.72 -18.41 -10.70
N PRO A 58 18.34 -17.68 -11.65
CA PRO A 58 18.92 -16.38 -11.39
C PRO A 58 17.85 -15.32 -11.18
N ALA A 59 18.12 -14.40 -10.25
CA ALA A 59 17.22 -13.29 -9.90
C ALA A 59 17.03 -12.30 -11.06
N GLU A 60 18.04 -12.18 -11.93
CA GLU A 60 18.07 -11.34 -13.12
C GLU A 60 18.56 -12.20 -14.29
N VAL A 61 17.88 -12.15 -15.44
CA VAL A 61 18.43 -12.74 -16.67
C VAL A 61 19.57 -11.83 -17.09
N PRO A 62 20.78 -12.35 -17.41
CA PRO A 62 21.76 -11.57 -18.16
C PRO A 62 21.07 -11.01 -19.40
N SER A 63 21.12 -9.69 -19.58
CA SER A 63 20.38 -8.95 -20.61
C SER A 63 20.77 -9.30 -22.06
N GLU A 64 21.56 -10.35 -22.28
CA GLU A 64 22.19 -10.70 -23.56
C GLU A 64 21.44 -11.74 -24.38
N VAL A 65 20.33 -12.30 -23.89
CA VAL A 65 19.51 -13.21 -24.71
C VAL A 65 18.46 -12.41 -25.48
N SER A 66 18.92 -11.66 -26.49
CA SER A 66 18.08 -11.14 -27.58
C SER A 66 17.55 -12.31 -28.40
N LEU A 67 16.42 -12.89 -27.97
CA LEU A 67 15.64 -13.81 -28.77
C LEU A 67 14.80 -12.99 -29.76
N GLU A 68 15.15 -13.15 -31.03
CA GLU A 68 14.40 -12.77 -32.23
C GLU A 68 12.88 -12.75 -32.00
N ALA A 69 12.29 -11.60 -32.28
CA ALA A 69 10.85 -11.35 -32.15
C ALA A 69 10.06 -12.22 -33.15
N GLY A 70 9.58 -13.38 -32.68
CA GLY A 70 8.54 -14.16 -33.36
C GLY A 70 7.19 -13.44 -33.34
N PRO A 71 6.32 -13.66 -34.34
CA PRO A 71 5.08 -12.93 -34.51
C PRO A 71 4.08 -13.25 -33.40
N ARG A 72 3.51 -12.17 -32.87
CA ARG A 72 2.56 -12.08 -31.77
C ARG A 72 1.20 -12.66 -32.18
N GLU A 73 0.94 -13.92 -31.87
CA GLU A 73 -0.40 -14.51 -31.96
C GLU A 73 -1.28 -14.07 -30.78
N GLU A 74 -2.45 -13.56 -31.12
CA GLU A 74 -3.50 -13.09 -30.23
C GLU A 74 -4.09 -14.26 -29.43
N ARG A 75 -3.85 -14.30 -28.10
CA ARG A 75 -4.57 -15.23 -27.22
C ARG A 75 -5.81 -14.59 -26.62
N SER A 76 -6.92 -15.08 -27.16
CA SER A 76 -8.30 -15.06 -26.71
C SER A 76 -8.47 -15.20 -25.18
N THR A 77 -9.30 -14.33 -24.61
CA THR A 77 -9.67 -14.30 -23.19
C THR A 77 -10.62 -15.44 -22.85
N VAL A 78 -10.17 -16.40 -22.03
CA VAL A 78 -11.03 -17.43 -21.42
C VAL A 78 -11.55 -16.95 -20.07
N SER A 79 -12.88 -16.87 -19.98
CA SER A 79 -13.67 -16.56 -18.80
C SER A 79 -13.66 -17.74 -17.82
N LEU A 80 -13.21 -17.53 -16.58
CA LEU A 80 -13.19 -18.57 -15.53
C LEU A 80 -14.18 -18.22 -14.41
N ARG A 81 -15.25 -19.01 -14.36
CA ARG A 81 -16.24 -19.09 -13.28
C ARG A 81 -15.57 -19.52 -11.98
N HIS A 82 -15.84 -18.80 -10.89
CA HIS A 82 -15.47 -19.24 -9.54
C HIS A 82 -16.67 -19.91 -8.86
N GLY A 83 -16.52 -21.19 -8.56
CA GLY A 83 -17.42 -21.97 -7.71
C GLY A 83 -17.07 -21.80 -6.23
N SER A 84 -18.12 -21.81 -5.42
CA SER A 84 -18.14 -21.74 -3.96
C SER A 84 -17.62 -23.02 -3.30
N ALA A 85 -16.91 -22.90 -2.17
CA ALA A 85 -17.02 -23.85 -1.05
C ALA A 85 -16.32 -23.33 0.24
N ASP A 86 -17.06 -23.47 1.33
CA ASP A 86 -16.67 -23.41 2.75
C ASP A 86 -15.36 -24.11 3.13
N SER A 87 -14.60 -23.51 4.05
CA SER A 87 -14.16 -24.23 5.27
C SER A 87 -13.38 -23.37 6.28
N HIS A 88 -13.89 -23.41 7.51
CA HIS A 88 -13.17 -23.50 8.79
C HIS A 88 -12.05 -22.50 9.15
N ARG A 89 -12.44 -21.59 10.04
CA ARG A 89 -11.61 -20.74 10.88
C ARG A 89 -11.01 -21.55 12.04
N MET A 90 -9.69 -21.54 12.20
CA MET A 90 -8.97 -21.95 13.41
C MET A 90 -8.10 -20.78 13.93
N PRO A 91 -7.85 -20.69 15.25
CA PRO A 91 -7.17 -19.57 15.89
C PRO A 91 -5.65 -19.71 15.79
N GLY A 92 -4.96 -18.64 15.39
CA GLY A 92 -3.50 -18.59 15.36
C GLY A 92 -2.90 -18.23 16.72
N PRO A 93 -1.72 -18.78 17.09
CA PRO A 93 -0.95 -18.34 18.26
C PRO A 93 -0.26 -17.00 17.97
N ALA A 94 -0.28 -16.12 18.97
CA ALA A 94 0.39 -14.83 18.95
C ALA A 94 1.91 -15.01 18.80
N SER A 95 2.46 -14.58 17.66
CA SER A 95 3.90 -14.48 17.43
C SER A 95 4.38 -13.10 17.87
N SER A 96 4.97 -13.03 19.06
CA SER A 96 5.68 -11.86 19.57
C SER A 96 6.94 -11.60 18.76
N ASN A 97 6.82 -10.77 17.72
CA ASN A 97 7.96 -10.06 17.17
C ASN A 97 8.05 -8.72 17.90
N SER A 98 8.79 -8.71 19.02
CA SER A 98 9.21 -7.50 19.70
C SER A 98 10.31 -6.83 18.87
N SER A 99 9.91 -6.24 17.74
CA SER A 99 10.64 -5.11 17.17
C SER A 99 10.34 -3.97 18.13
N GLU A 100 11.34 -3.54 18.87
CA GLU A 100 11.32 -2.35 19.71
C GLU A 100 11.10 -1.14 18.79
N LEU A 101 9.83 -0.95 18.42
CA LEU A 101 9.36 0.27 17.81
C LEU A 101 9.63 1.33 18.87
N VAL A 102 10.60 2.19 18.60
CA VAL A 102 10.77 3.40 19.38
C VAL A 102 9.40 4.07 19.36
N GLU A 103 8.73 4.05 20.50
CA GLU A 103 7.49 4.80 20.71
C GLU A 103 7.87 6.26 20.61
N ILE A 104 7.85 6.77 19.37
CA ILE A 104 7.97 8.18 19.11
C ILE A 104 6.71 8.77 19.70
N ASP A 105 6.87 9.46 20.82
CA ASP A 105 5.82 10.24 21.45
C ASP A 105 5.39 11.32 20.48
N TRP A 106 4.32 11.02 19.74
CA TRP A 106 3.76 11.93 18.76
C TRP A 106 3.21 13.18 19.43
N ASP A 107 2.77 13.12 20.69
CA ASP A 107 2.28 14.31 21.39
C ASP A 107 3.45 15.20 21.79
N ALA A 108 4.61 14.63 22.12
CA ALA A 108 5.85 15.40 22.28
C ALA A 108 6.37 15.96 20.95
N LEU A 109 6.32 15.18 19.86
CA LEU A 109 6.75 15.64 18.53
C LEU A 109 5.81 16.74 17.99
N LEU A 110 4.50 16.56 18.10
CA LEU A 110 3.48 17.53 17.72
C LEU A 110 3.53 18.76 18.63
N GLY A 111 3.73 18.55 19.94
CA GLY A 111 3.93 19.62 20.92
C GLY A 111 5.20 20.44 20.68
N GLN A 112 6.28 19.81 20.20
CA GLN A 112 7.48 20.51 19.74
C GLN A 112 7.22 21.33 18.48
N MET A 113 6.46 20.79 17.51
CA MET A 113 6.11 21.55 16.30
C MET A 113 5.18 22.74 16.58
N ASP A 114 4.27 22.63 17.55
CA ASP A 114 3.42 23.75 17.98
C ASP A 114 4.19 24.81 18.79
N SER A 115 5.27 24.43 19.48
CA SER A 115 6.08 25.34 20.31
C SER A 115 7.27 25.98 19.58
N GLU A 116 7.85 25.31 18.58
CA GLU A 116 8.92 25.86 17.71
C GLU A 116 8.40 26.65 16.51
N SER A 117 7.09 26.92 16.43
CA SER A 117 6.48 27.89 15.49
C SER A 117 6.87 29.36 15.77
N THR A 118 7.98 29.57 16.48
CA THR A 118 8.64 30.86 16.72
C THR A 118 9.76 31.17 15.72
N LEU A 119 10.05 30.30 14.74
CA LEU A 119 10.76 30.68 13.51
C LEU A 119 9.81 31.40 12.53
N GLY A 120 9.23 32.50 13.00
CA GLY A 120 8.49 33.43 12.16
C GLY A 120 9.44 34.21 11.26
N SER A 121 9.13 34.25 9.95
CA SER A 121 9.33 35.40 9.04
C SER A 121 9.49 35.00 7.56
N VAL A 122 9.66 33.72 7.19
CA VAL A 122 10.01 33.37 5.78
C VAL A 122 8.83 32.83 4.96
N PHE A 123 7.76 32.38 5.60
CA PHE A 123 6.58 31.87 4.89
C PHE A 123 5.44 32.88 5.00
N ASP A 124 5.17 33.62 3.92
CA ASP A 124 4.04 34.56 3.76
C ASP A 124 2.68 33.84 3.62
N GLY A 125 2.57 32.62 4.16
CA GLY A 125 1.33 31.82 4.15
C GLY A 125 0.32 32.39 5.13
N GLU A 126 -0.67 33.09 4.59
CA GLU A 126 -1.79 33.68 5.33
C GLU A 126 -2.73 32.56 5.86
N GLY A 127 -2.39 31.98 7.02
CA GLY A 127 -3.26 31.08 7.76
C GLY A 127 -2.56 29.91 8.44
N ARG A 128 -3.07 29.52 9.63
CA ARG A 128 -2.71 28.23 10.24
C ARG A 128 -3.23 27.11 9.34
N VAL A 129 -2.31 26.42 8.67
CA VAL A 129 -2.63 25.20 7.89
C VAL A 129 -2.87 24.06 8.86
N ASP A 130 -4.00 23.37 8.72
CA ASP A 130 -4.33 22.19 9.53
C ASP A 130 -3.24 21.11 9.40
N PHE A 131 -2.90 20.44 10.51
CA PHE A 131 -1.87 19.40 10.54
C PHE A 131 -2.18 18.27 9.55
N ARG A 132 -3.47 17.94 9.41
CA ARG A 132 -3.93 16.96 8.41
C ARG A 132 -3.52 17.36 6.99
N ALA A 133 -3.79 18.61 6.61
CA ALA A 133 -3.43 19.13 5.28
C ALA A 133 -1.90 19.18 5.08
N GLN A 134 -1.13 19.50 6.13
CA GLN A 134 0.34 19.44 6.08
C GLN A 134 0.82 18.01 5.81
N LEU A 135 0.28 17.03 6.53
CA LEU A 135 0.68 15.63 6.41
C LEU A 135 0.25 15.01 5.07
N GLU A 136 -0.95 15.33 4.59
CA GLU A 136 -1.43 14.94 3.26
C GLU A 136 -0.48 15.46 2.16
N TRP A 137 -0.08 16.73 2.24
CA TRP A 137 0.90 17.31 1.31
C TRP A 137 2.26 16.60 1.39
N VAL A 138 2.77 16.31 2.60
CA VAL A 138 4.04 15.59 2.78
C VAL A 138 3.99 14.22 2.12
N ILE A 139 2.90 13.46 2.35
CA ILE A 139 2.72 12.12 1.78
C ILE A 139 2.67 12.18 0.25
N GLU A 140 1.93 13.15 -0.30
CA GLU A 140 1.83 13.37 -1.75
C GLU A 140 3.18 13.69 -2.39
N LYS A 141 3.97 14.58 -1.75
CA LYS A 141 5.23 15.09 -2.31
C LYS A 141 6.46 14.27 -1.98
N MET A 142 6.34 13.23 -1.16
CA MET A 142 7.47 12.42 -0.71
C MET A 142 8.22 11.71 -1.84
N THR A 143 7.51 11.28 -2.89
CA THR A 143 8.10 10.60 -4.06
C THR A 143 8.43 11.57 -5.21
N CYS A 144 7.99 12.82 -5.15
CA CYS A 144 8.23 13.82 -6.19
C CYS A 144 9.63 14.43 -6.03
N SER A 145 10.50 14.29 -7.04
CA SER A 145 11.75 15.05 -7.11
C SER A 145 11.47 16.42 -7.74
N GLY A 146 11.97 17.51 -7.12
CA GLY A 146 11.83 18.88 -7.65
C GLY A 146 10.92 19.83 -6.87
N VAL A 147 10.31 19.37 -5.76
CA VAL A 147 9.53 20.24 -4.85
C VAL A 147 10.49 21.19 -4.13
N LYS A 148 10.18 22.49 -4.14
CA LYS A 148 10.94 23.56 -3.48
C LYS A 148 10.32 23.92 -2.12
N SER A 149 11.05 24.70 -1.33
CA SER A 149 10.53 25.25 -0.06
C SER A 149 9.26 26.05 -0.25
N ASP A 150 9.19 26.84 -1.32
CA ASP A 150 8.11 27.79 -1.57
C ASP A 150 6.80 27.10 -1.99
N ASP A 151 6.88 25.83 -2.40
CA ASP A 151 5.72 25.00 -2.72
C ASP A 151 5.05 24.42 -1.46
N ALA A 152 5.73 24.49 -0.30
CA ALA A 152 5.24 23.93 0.94
C ALA A 152 4.17 24.84 1.57
N PRO A 153 3.07 24.27 2.09
CA PRO A 153 2.01 25.06 2.70
C PRO A 153 2.48 25.79 3.97
N CYS A 154 3.51 25.25 4.64
CA CYS A 154 4.18 25.88 5.76
C CYS A 154 5.60 25.30 5.94
N ALA A 155 6.41 25.98 6.77
CA ALA A 155 7.77 25.54 7.10
C ALA A 155 7.80 24.13 7.74
N GLY A 156 6.80 23.80 8.57
CA GLY A 156 6.69 22.49 9.22
C GLY A 156 6.51 21.36 8.21
N ALA A 157 5.65 21.54 7.21
CA ALA A 157 5.45 20.57 6.13
C ALA A 157 6.74 20.37 5.31
N TRP A 158 7.48 21.45 5.03
CA TRP A 158 8.78 21.35 4.34
C TRP A 158 9.82 20.58 5.16
N GLY A 159 9.96 20.90 6.44
CA GLY A 159 10.89 20.22 7.35
C GLY A 159 10.60 18.72 7.45
N MET A 160 9.32 18.38 7.61
CA MET A 160 8.86 16.99 7.66
C MET A 160 9.12 16.24 6.36
N LEU A 161 8.85 16.85 5.20
CA LEU A 161 9.16 16.27 3.89
C LEU A 161 10.64 15.99 3.73
N ARG A 162 11.51 16.93 4.13
CA ARG A 162 12.96 16.75 4.07
C ARG A 162 13.41 15.59 4.97
N GLN A 163 12.93 15.54 6.21
CA GLN A 163 13.25 14.47 7.15
C GLN A 163 12.80 13.09 6.62
N CYS A 164 11.63 13.00 5.98
CA CYS A 164 11.16 11.78 5.32
C CYS A 164 12.04 11.32 4.14
N ARG A 165 12.70 12.25 3.46
CA ARG A 165 13.61 11.94 2.35
C ARG A 165 14.97 11.50 2.86
N ASP A 166 15.47 12.17 3.89
CA ASP A 166 16.79 11.93 4.48
C ASP A 166 16.79 10.66 5.36
N ASP A 167 15.70 10.38 6.09
CA ASP A 167 15.57 9.24 7.00
C ASP A 167 14.44 8.26 6.59
N SER A 168 14.86 7.05 6.19
CA SER A 168 13.95 5.97 5.84
C SER A 168 13.17 5.38 7.03
N ALA A 169 13.68 5.50 8.26
CA ALA A 169 13.00 5.04 9.46
C ALA A 169 11.86 6.00 9.81
N PHE A 170 12.13 7.31 9.82
CA PHE A 170 11.11 8.34 9.98
C PHE A 170 10.00 8.22 8.93
N ARG A 171 10.36 7.99 7.65
CA ARG A 171 9.39 7.73 6.58
C ARG A 171 8.48 6.53 6.86
N LYS A 172 9.04 5.41 7.33
CA LYS A 172 8.24 4.23 7.70
C LYS A 172 7.27 4.58 8.83
N THR A 173 7.75 5.30 9.84
CA THR A 173 6.95 5.75 10.98
C THR A 173 5.77 6.63 10.56
N ILE A 174 5.98 7.56 9.62
CA ILE A 174 4.90 8.37 9.03
C ILE A 174 3.84 7.45 8.38
N TYR A 175 4.25 6.47 7.58
CA TYR A 175 3.33 5.56 6.92
C TYR A 175 2.58 4.63 7.86
N THR A 176 3.21 4.16 8.93
CA THR A 176 2.56 3.23 9.86
C THR A 176 1.62 3.95 10.82
N THR A 177 2.01 5.14 11.28
CA THR A 177 1.37 5.77 12.43
C THR A 177 0.60 7.02 12.07
N ALA A 178 1.13 7.85 11.17
CA ALA A 178 0.46 9.09 10.78
C ALA A 178 -0.64 8.80 9.74
N LEU A 179 -0.37 7.92 8.77
CA LEU A 179 -1.37 7.50 7.78
C LEU A 179 -2.56 6.78 8.43
N SER A 180 -2.33 5.96 9.46
CA SER A 180 -3.42 5.26 10.16
C SER A 180 -4.34 6.22 10.94
N LYS A 181 -3.81 7.36 11.41
CA LYS A 181 -4.59 8.45 12.03
C LYS A 181 -5.30 9.34 10.99
N LEU A 182 -4.75 9.47 9.79
CA LEU A 182 -5.36 10.21 8.67
C LEU A 182 -6.51 9.43 8.00
N MET A 183 -6.40 8.11 7.96
CA MET A 183 -7.45 7.25 7.45
C MET A 183 -8.71 7.44 8.29
N PRO A 184 -9.90 7.58 7.66
CA PRO A 184 -11.14 7.68 8.40
C PRO A 184 -11.25 6.51 9.36
N ASP A 185 -11.58 6.81 10.60
CA ASP A 185 -11.69 5.81 11.65
C ASP A 185 -12.65 4.71 11.18
N LYS A 186 -12.39 3.43 11.49
CA LYS A 186 -13.19 2.32 10.93
C LYS A 186 -14.70 2.52 11.18
N LYS A 187 -15.04 3.15 12.30
CA LYS A 187 -16.42 3.54 12.65
C LYS A 187 -16.97 4.65 11.75
N SER A 188 -16.17 5.66 11.42
CA SER A 188 -16.53 6.68 10.43
C SER A 188 -16.78 6.04 9.08
N PHE A 189 -15.89 5.15 8.64
CA PHE A 189 -16.06 4.41 7.39
C PHE A 189 -17.31 3.53 7.40
N GLU A 190 -17.57 2.78 8.47
CA GLU A 190 -18.78 1.96 8.61
C GLU A 190 -20.05 2.82 8.69
N SER A 191 -20.00 4.00 9.32
CA SER A 191 -21.13 4.92 9.37
C SER A 191 -21.42 5.52 8.00
N GLU A 192 -20.39 5.99 7.29
CA GLU A 192 -20.51 6.52 5.93
C GLU A 192 -21.04 5.45 4.99
N ARG A 193 -20.56 4.21 5.14
CA ARG A 193 -21.04 3.06 4.35
C ARG A 193 -22.48 2.65 4.69
N ARG A 194 -22.92 2.80 5.94
CA ARG A 194 -24.34 2.61 6.33
C ARG A 194 -25.24 3.64 5.68
N PHE A 195 -24.80 4.88 5.56
CA PHE A 195 -25.58 5.94 4.92
C PHE A 195 -25.47 5.94 3.39
N TYR A 196 -24.38 5.41 2.85
CA TYR A 196 -24.18 5.26 1.41
C TYR A 196 -25.24 4.35 0.77
N ASP A 197 -25.69 3.32 1.51
CA ASP A 197 -26.69 2.35 1.04
C ASP A 197 -28.13 2.65 1.55
N ASP A 198 -28.33 3.71 2.34
CA ASP A 198 -29.66 4.10 2.85
C ASP A 198 -30.53 4.80 1.79
N GLY A 199 -30.07 4.84 0.53
CA GLY A 199 -30.81 5.38 -0.61
C GLY A 199 -31.10 6.88 -0.58
N ARG A 200 -30.79 7.60 0.50
CA ARG A 200 -31.10 9.03 0.68
C ARG A 200 -30.49 9.90 -0.41
N VAL A 201 -29.24 9.66 -0.79
CA VAL A 201 -28.58 10.38 -1.88
C VAL A 201 -29.29 10.15 -3.22
N MET A 202 -29.77 8.92 -3.46
CA MET A 202 -30.58 8.61 -4.65
C MET A 202 -31.97 9.25 -4.60
N LEU A 203 -32.60 9.30 -3.42
CA LEU A 203 -33.90 9.94 -3.24
C LEU A 203 -33.82 11.45 -3.44
N ASP A 204 -32.83 12.13 -2.86
CA ASP A 204 -32.56 13.55 -3.08
C ASP A 204 -32.33 13.85 -4.57
N PHE A 205 -31.59 12.97 -5.26
CA PHE A 205 -31.35 13.09 -6.70
C PHE A 205 -32.63 12.91 -7.53
N ILE A 206 -33.48 11.93 -7.18
CA ILE A 206 -34.79 11.73 -7.82
C ILE A 206 -35.69 12.94 -7.59
N GLU A 207 -35.72 13.49 -6.38
CA GLU A 207 -36.52 14.66 -6.03
C GLU A 207 -36.06 15.89 -6.81
N ARG A 208 -34.74 16.09 -6.93
CA ARG A 208 -34.17 17.16 -7.77
C ARG A 208 -34.57 17.02 -9.25
N ILE A 209 -34.46 15.82 -9.84
CA ILE A 209 -34.90 15.59 -11.22
C ILE A 209 -36.40 15.86 -11.38
N ARG A 210 -37.22 15.45 -10.41
CA ARG A 210 -38.66 15.71 -10.43
C ARG A 210 -38.93 17.21 -10.39
N GLN A 211 -38.24 17.96 -9.54
CA GLN A 211 -38.39 19.40 -9.45
C GLN A 211 -38.01 20.10 -10.77
N GLU A 212 -36.85 19.77 -11.34
CA GLU A 212 -36.41 20.31 -12.63
C GLU A 212 -37.41 19.99 -13.76
N SER A 213 -38.04 18.81 -13.75
CA SER A 213 -39.07 18.43 -14.72
C SER A 213 -40.40 19.19 -14.56
N VAL A 214 -40.71 19.63 -13.34
CA VAL A 214 -41.90 20.43 -13.03
C VAL A 214 -41.66 21.87 -13.47
N ASP A 215 -40.51 22.43 -13.12
CA ASP A 215 -40.12 23.79 -13.48
C ASP A 215 -40.07 23.97 -15.01
N ALA A 216 -39.48 23.00 -15.73
CA ALA A 216 -39.43 23.02 -17.20
C ALA A 216 -40.82 22.95 -17.86
N LYS A 217 -41.82 22.32 -17.22
CA LYS A 217 -43.20 22.31 -17.74
C LYS A 217 -43.89 23.65 -17.55
N TYR A 218 -43.64 24.33 -16.44
CA TYR A 218 -44.20 25.66 -16.19
C TYR A 218 -43.59 26.73 -17.10
N GLU A 219 -42.29 26.64 -17.42
CA GLU A 219 -41.66 27.51 -18.42
C GLU A 219 -42.25 27.32 -19.83
N CYS A 220 -42.58 26.09 -20.22
CA CYS A 220 -43.20 25.80 -21.52
C CYS A 220 -44.70 26.18 -21.60
N ALA A 221 -45.41 26.22 -20.46
CA ALA A 221 -46.84 26.53 -20.40
C ALA A 221 -47.15 28.03 -20.26
N GLY A 222 -46.12 28.86 -20.05
CA GLY A 222 -46.20 30.32 -20.05
C GLY A 222 -46.29 30.89 -21.47
N VAL A 223 -47.39 30.60 -22.17
CA VAL A 223 -47.91 31.33 -23.33
C VAL A 223 -49.30 31.85 -22.99
#